data_AF-A0A6A6GZ52-F1
#
_entry.id   AF-A0A6A6GZ52-F1
#
_cell.length_a   1.000
_cell.length_b   1.000
_cell.length_c   1.000
_cell.angle_alpha   90.00
_cell.angle_beta   90.00
_cell.angle_gamma   90.00
#
_symmetry.space_group_name_H-M   'P 1'
#
loop_
_entity.id
_entity.type
_entity.pdbx_description
1 polymer ?
#
loop_
_entity_poly.entity_id
_entity_poly.type
_entity_poly.pdbx_seq_one_letter_code
_entity_poly.pdbx_strand_id
1 'polypeptide(L)'
;MAAGLGEASAIFAVADAGLKFSTTLLEYIREAKGAPAQINRIANVIETTSEQLKQVGQLIDNNVRRKVLSDSGVSSAQRCSDECNQILKTLRMTLCKNGWQQNFGDANADIDISLWSAMQWPFIKPKLEAPRAELDRIKLDLTFILTLASVLQA
;
A
#
# COMPACT_ATOMS: atom_id res chain seq x y z
N MET A 1 -20.16 12.06 17.34
CA MET A 1 -19.30 11.86 16.16
C MET A 1 -19.68 10.52 15.58
N ALA A 2 -19.97 10.41 14.28
CA ALA A 2 -20.32 9.12 13.69
C ALA A 2 -19.06 8.23 13.69
N ALA A 3 -19.01 7.26 14.62
CA ALA A 3 -17.94 6.27 14.66
C ALA A 3 -17.85 5.59 13.28
N GLY A 4 -16.67 5.62 12.65
CA GLY A 4 -16.43 5.04 11.33
C GLY A 4 -16.10 6.05 10.22
N LEU A 5 -16.61 7.28 10.24
CA LEU A 5 -16.33 8.24 9.14
C LEU A 5 -14.86 8.71 9.12
N GLY A 6 -14.31 9.00 10.30
CA GLY A 6 -12.92 9.45 10.43
C GLY A 6 -11.95 8.33 10.07
N GLU A 7 -12.25 7.12 10.54
CA GLU A 7 -11.48 5.91 10.31
C GLU A 7 -11.52 5.52 8.83
N ALA A 8 -12.70 5.50 8.19
CA ALA A 8 -12.81 5.23 6.75
C ALA A 8 -12.01 6.22 5.92
N SER A 9 -12.07 7.51 6.26
CA SER A 9 -11.31 8.57 5.57
C SER A 9 -9.80 8.37 5.68
N ALA A 10 -9.30 8.01 6.88
CA ALA A 10 -7.89 7.71 7.09
C ALA A 10 -7.45 6.49 6.26
N ILE A 11 -8.26 5.44 6.24
CA ILE A 11 -7.99 4.24 5.44
C ILE A 11 -7.94 4.55 3.94
N PHE A 12 -8.87 5.37 3.43
CA PHE A 12 -8.85 5.81 2.04
C PHE A 12 -7.58 6.59 1.69
N ALA A 13 -7.15 7.50 2.57
CA ALA A 13 -5.93 8.27 2.34
C ALA A 13 -4.68 7.37 2.23
N VAL A 14 -4.57 6.33 3.08
CA VAL A 14 -3.47 5.36 2.99
C VAL A 14 -3.57 4.54 1.71
N ALA A 15 -4.77 4.10 1.35
CA ALA A 15 -4.99 3.33 0.14
C ALA A 15 -4.64 4.12 -1.13
N ASP A 16 -5.08 5.38 -1.24
CA ASP A 16 -4.72 6.24 -2.37
C ASP A 16 -3.21 6.52 -2.43
N ALA A 17 -2.56 6.70 -1.27
CA ALA A 17 -1.12 6.85 -1.23
C ALA A 17 -0.40 5.57 -1.72
N GLY A 18 -0.89 4.39 -1.33
CA GLY A 18 -0.35 3.10 -1.75
C GLY A 18 -0.53 2.87 -3.26
N LEU A 19 -1.72 3.11 -3.81
CA LEU A 19 -2.00 3.01 -5.25
C LEU A 19 -1.11 3.94 -6.07
N LYS A 20 -0.99 5.21 -5.67
CA LYS A 20 -0.07 6.14 -6.34
C LYS A 20 1.34 5.59 -6.35
N PHE A 21 1.81 5.07 -5.22
CA PHE A 21 3.15 4.52 -5.11
C PHE A 21 3.37 3.26 -5.95
N SER A 22 2.41 2.32 -6.00
CA SER A 22 2.52 1.14 -6.86
C SER A 22 2.55 1.51 -8.34
N THR A 23 1.68 2.43 -8.78
CA THR A 23 1.68 2.92 -10.17
C THR A 23 3.03 3.54 -10.54
N THR A 24 3.56 4.41 -9.68
CA THR A 24 4.89 5.02 -9.86
C THR A 24 6.01 3.98 -9.96
N LEU A 25 5.97 2.93 -9.14
CA LEU A 25 6.96 1.84 -9.22
C LEU A 25 6.84 1.07 -10.54
N LEU A 26 5.63 0.80 -11.02
CA LEU A 26 5.39 0.10 -12.28
C LEU A 26 5.82 0.93 -13.49
N GLU A 27 5.60 2.24 -13.49
CA GLU A 27 6.09 3.16 -14.52
C GLU A 27 7.63 3.16 -14.57
N TYR A 28 8.27 3.30 -13.42
CA TYR A 28 9.73 3.18 -13.32
C TYR A 28 10.25 1.84 -13.87
N ILE A 29 9.55 0.73 -13.59
CA ILE A 29 9.93 -0.60 -14.10
C ILE A 29 9.85 -0.65 -15.63
N ARG A 30 8.86 0.00 -16.24
CA ARG A 30 8.67 0.02 -17.70
C ARG A 30 9.78 0.81 -18.40
N GLU A 31 10.24 1.89 -17.79
CA GLU A 31 11.25 2.78 -18.37
C GLU A 31 12.69 2.29 -18.11
N ALA A 32 12.94 1.66 -16.97
CA ALA A 32 14.24 1.08 -16.63
C ALA A 32 14.43 -0.29 -17.31
N LYS A 33 15.19 -0.33 -18.41
CA LYS A 33 15.68 -1.57 -19.06
C LYS A 33 16.50 -2.41 -18.08
N GLY A 34 15.87 -3.33 -17.36
CA GLY A 34 16.51 -4.16 -16.34
C GLY A 34 15.91 -4.02 -14.93
N ALA A 35 14.76 -3.35 -14.81
CA ALA A 35 14.07 -3.25 -13.54
C ALA A 35 13.77 -4.65 -12.96
N PRO A 36 14.23 -4.92 -11.73
CA PRO A 36 14.21 -6.26 -11.20
C PRO A 36 12.77 -6.71 -10.87
N ALA A 37 12.45 -7.95 -11.23
CA ALA A 37 11.15 -8.59 -11.01
C ALA A 37 10.63 -8.48 -9.56
N GLN A 38 11.52 -8.22 -8.59
CA GLN A 38 11.17 -7.96 -7.20
C GLN A 38 10.42 -6.64 -6.99
N ILE A 39 10.81 -5.54 -7.68
CA ILE A 39 10.10 -4.25 -7.56
C ILE A 39 8.70 -4.41 -8.14
N ASN A 40 8.55 -5.15 -9.26
CA ASN A 40 7.25 -5.44 -9.85
C ASN A 40 6.36 -6.23 -8.88
N ARG A 41 6.92 -7.25 -8.22
CA ARG A 41 6.22 -8.01 -7.18
C ARG A 41 5.79 -7.12 -6.00
N ILE A 42 6.66 -6.23 -5.53
CA ILE A 42 6.36 -5.32 -4.43
C ILE A 42 5.27 -4.33 -4.83
N ALA A 43 5.37 -3.75 -6.03
CA ALA A 43 4.36 -2.85 -6.57
C ALA A 43 2.98 -3.51 -6.65
N ASN A 44 2.90 -4.74 -7.18
CA ASN A 44 1.64 -5.50 -7.25
C ASN A 44 1.07 -5.84 -5.87
N VAL A 45 1.93 -6.16 -4.89
CA VAL A 45 1.49 -6.40 -3.51
C VAL A 45 0.94 -5.11 -2.91
N ILE A 46 1.63 -3.98 -3.07
CA ILE A 46 1.16 -2.66 -2.60
C ILE A 46 -0.17 -2.30 -3.24
N GLU A 47 -0.29 -2.49 -4.55
CA GLU A 47 -1.53 -2.23 -5.30
C GLU A 47 -2.68 -3.05 -4.72
N THR A 48 -2.51 -4.37 -4.63
CA THR A 48 -3.56 -5.26 -4.11
C THR A 48 -3.95 -4.90 -2.68
N THR A 49 -2.97 -4.68 -1.80
CA THR A 49 -3.22 -4.30 -0.39
C THR A 49 -3.96 -2.97 -0.31
N SER A 50 -3.65 -2.02 -1.19
CA SER A 50 -4.30 -0.71 -1.24
C SER A 50 -5.73 -0.80 -1.75
N GLU A 51 -6.00 -1.62 -2.77
CA GLU A 51 -7.36 -1.90 -3.22
C GLU A 51 -8.21 -2.54 -2.11
N GLN A 52 -7.64 -3.48 -1.36
CA GLN A 52 -8.30 -4.08 -0.21
C GLN A 52 -8.57 -3.07 0.90
N LEU A 53 -7.62 -2.16 1.18
CA LEU A 53 -7.86 -1.05 2.11
C LEU A 53 -9.03 -0.16 1.64
N LYS A 54 -9.16 0.14 0.34
CA LYS A 54 -10.35 0.86 -0.17
C LYS A 54 -11.64 0.11 0.11
N GLN A 55 -11.67 -1.20 -0.15
CA GLN A 55 -12.86 -2.02 0.12
C GLN A 55 -13.22 -2.02 1.62
N VAL A 56 -12.22 -2.14 2.50
CA VAL A 56 -12.42 -2.05 3.95
C VAL A 56 -12.89 -0.65 4.36
N GLY A 57 -12.31 0.41 3.80
CA GLY A 57 -12.76 1.80 4.03
C GLY A 57 -14.22 2.00 3.62
N GLN A 58 -14.64 1.44 2.49
CA GLN A 58 -16.05 1.45 2.05
C GLN A 58 -16.95 0.70 3.03
N LEU A 59 -16.52 -0.45 3.56
CA LEU A 59 -17.29 -1.19 4.56
C LEU A 59 -17.45 -0.42 5.87
N ILE A 60 -16.43 0.36 6.27
CA ILE A 60 -16.47 1.20 7.47
C ILE A 60 -17.34 2.45 7.24
N ASP A 61 -17.23 3.10 6.08
CA ASP A 61 -18.07 4.24 5.71
C ASP A 61 -19.57 3.85 5.67
N ASN A 62 -19.87 2.69 5.08
CA ASN A 62 -21.22 2.12 5.07
C ASN A 62 -21.67 1.59 6.44
N ASN A 63 -20.74 1.35 7.36
CA ASN A 63 -21.03 0.86 8.71
C ASN A 63 -21.79 1.86 9.56
N VAL A 64 -21.59 3.15 9.30
CA VAL A 64 -22.32 4.25 9.94
C VAL A 64 -23.83 4.07 9.78
N ARG A 65 -24.29 3.41 8.70
CA ARG A 65 -25.70 3.12 8.45
C ARG A 65 -26.13 1.71 8.86
N ARG A 66 -25.25 0.71 8.74
CA ARG A 66 -25.63 -0.72 8.84
C ARG A 66 -25.08 -1.47 10.07
N LYS A 67 -24.12 -0.91 10.81
CA LYS A 67 -23.45 -1.55 11.97
C LYS A 67 -22.93 -2.98 11.71
N VAL A 68 -22.40 -3.22 10.50
CA VAL A 68 -21.87 -4.52 10.05
C VAL A 68 -20.55 -4.90 10.76
N LEU A 69 -19.75 -3.91 11.17
CA LEU A 69 -18.48 -4.10 11.90
C LEU A 69 -18.68 -3.64 13.34
N SER A 70 -18.18 -4.44 14.28
CA SER A 70 -18.03 -4.01 15.67
C SER A 70 -16.97 -2.91 15.78
N ASP A 71 -17.02 -2.14 16.86
CA ASP A 71 -15.99 -1.12 17.15
C ASP A 71 -14.57 -1.71 17.20
N SER A 72 -14.45 -2.97 17.67
CA SER A 72 -13.19 -3.74 17.62
C SER A 72 -12.75 -4.09 16.19
N GLY A 73 -13.69 -4.38 15.29
CA GLY A 73 -13.42 -4.60 13.87
C GLY A 73 -12.96 -3.32 13.16
N VAL A 74 -13.61 -2.19 13.44
CA VAL A 74 -13.21 -0.86 12.93
C VAL A 74 -11.80 -0.51 13.42
N SER A 75 -11.53 -0.70 14.72
CA SER A 75 -10.21 -0.45 15.30
C SER A 75 -9.11 -1.34 14.72
N SER A 76 -9.43 -2.60 14.42
CA SER A 76 -8.48 -3.54 13.80
C SER A 76 -8.17 -3.16 12.36
N ALA A 77 -9.18 -2.77 11.59
CA ALA A 77 -9.00 -2.26 10.23
C ALA A 77 -8.16 -0.97 10.18
N GLN A 78 -8.41 -0.04 11.11
CA GLN A 78 -7.61 1.17 11.26
C GLN A 78 -6.14 0.82 11.56
N ARG A 79 -5.90 -0.11 12.49
CA ARG A 79 -4.55 -0.58 12.80
C ARG A 79 -3.84 -1.20 11.60
N CYS A 80 -4.51 -2.06 10.84
CA CYS A 80 -3.95 -2.62 9.60
C CYS A 80 -3.58 -1.54 8.58
N SER A 81 -4.38 -0.47 8.50
CA SER A 81 -4.08 0.68 7.64
C SER A 81 -2.88 1.47 8.12
N ASP A 82 -2.76 1.73 9.42
CA ASP A 82 -1.60 2.41 10.00
C ASP A 82 -0.31 1.62 9.81
N GLU A 83 -0.35 0.30 10.00
CA GLU A 83 0.77 -0.61 9.73
C GLU A 83 1.15 -0.58 8.25
N CYS A 84 0.18 -0.60 7.33
CA CYS A 84 0.44 -0.46 5.90
C CYS A 84 1.11 0.87 5.56
N ASN A 85 0.64 1.98 6.14
CA ASN A 85 1.21 3.30 5.94
C ASN A 85 2.68 3.38 6.41
N GLN A 86 3.01 2.75 7.54
CA GLN A 86 4.39 2.68 8.02
C GLN A 86 5.31 1.91 7.07
N ILE A 87 4.84 0.78 6.52
CA ILE A 87 5.61 0.01 5.56
C ILE A 87 5.79 0.79 4.25
N LEU A 88 4.74 1.46 3.75
CA LEU A 88 4.82 2.33 2.58
C LEU A 88 5.83 3.46 2.77
N LYS A 89 5.83 4.12 3.93
CA LYS A 89 6.84 5.14 4.28
C LYS A 89 8.24 4.55 4.32
N THR A 90 8.42 3.38 4.92
CA THR A 90 9.72 2.70 5.01
C THR A 90 10.24 2.30 3.64
N LEU A 91 9.38 1.79 2.75
CA LEU A 91 9.71 1.47 1.37
C LEU A 91 10.11 2.73 0.59
N ARG A 92 9.32 3.80 0.65
CA ARG A 92 9.66 5.09 0.01
C ARG A 92 11.00 5.61 0.51
N MET A 93 11.20 5.68 1.82
CA MET A 93 12.47 6.15 2.41
C MET A 93 13.66 5.27 2.02
N THR A 94 13.47 3.94 1.97
CA THR A 94 14.53 3.02 1.56
C THR A 94 14.89 3.24 0.10
N LEU A 95 13.92 3.45 -0.79
CA LEU A 95 14.20 3.74 -2.19
C LEU A 95 14.87 5.13 -2.35
N CYS A 96 14.35 6.17 -1.69
CA CYS A 96 14.93 7.52 -1.73
C CYS A 96 16.38 7.58 -1.21
N LYS A 97 16.67 6.92 -0.07
CA LYS A 97 18.04 6.85 0.49
C LYS A 97 19.03 6.19 -0.45
N ASN A 98 18.54 5.37 -1.36
CA ASN A 98 19.32 4.64 -2.35
C ASN A 98 19.15 5.29 -3.74
N GLY A 99 19.05 6.62 -3.81
CA GLY A 99 19.16 7.36 -5.08
C GLY A 99 17.90 7.40 -5.95
N TRP A 100 16.76 6.87 -5.49
CA TRP A 100 15.50 7.04 -6.22
C TRP A 100 14.94 8.46 -5.99
N GLN A 101 15.12 9.34 -6.96
CA GLN A 101 14.54 10.68 -6.97
C GLN A 101 13.23 10.65 -7.77
N GLN A 102 12.11 10.44 -7.07
CA GLN A 102 10.78 10.58 -7.66
C GLN A 102 10.08 11.77 -7.03
N ASN A 103 9.62 12.68 -7.89
CA ASN A 103 8.88 13.86 -7.49
C ASN A 103 7.40 13.47 -7.38
N PHE A 104 6.94 13.14 -6.17
CA PHE A 104 5.58 12.64 -5.89
C PHE A 104 4.46 13.68 -6.07
N GLY A 105 4.56 14.58 -7.06
CA GLY A 105 3.65 15.71 -7.20
C GLY A 105 3.56 16.38 -8.57
N ASP A 106 4.27 15.94 -9.61
CA ASP A 106 4.21 16.62 -10.91
C ASP A 106 4.10 15.61 -12.07
N ALA A 107 2.95 15.59 -12.74
CA ALA A 107 2.65 14.69 -13.85
C ALA A 107 3.43 15.02 -15.14
N ASN A 108 4.29 16.03 -15.12
CA ASN A 108 5.10 16.47 -16.27
C ASN A 108 6.61 16.61 -15.97
N ALA A 109 7.11 16.10 -14.84
CA ALA A 109 8.54 16.06 -14.61
C ALA A 109 9.14 14.82 -15.28
N ASP A 110 9.96 15.04 -16.32
CA ASP A 110 10.79 14.02 -16.97
C ASP A 110 11.53 13.22 -15.89
N ILE A 111 11.23 11.92 -15.80
CA ILE A 111 11.81 11.05 -14.79
C ILE A 111 13.23 10.77 -15.26
N ASP A 112 14.21 11.49 -14.69
CA ASP A 112 15.62 11.23 -14.98
C ASP A 112 16.03 9.91 -14.32
N ILE A 113 15.80 8.81 -15.04
CA ILE A 113 16.22 7.46 -14.65
C ILE A 113 17.68 7.28 -15.08
N SER A 114 18.57 8.08 -14.50
CA SER A 114 20.00 7.93 -14.74
C SER A 114 20.54 6.68 -14.04
N LEU A 115 20.61 5.59 -14.80
CA LEU A 115 21.67 4.57 -14.77
C LEU A 115 21.96 3.90 -13.41
N TRP A 116 20.92 3.63 -12.61
CA TRP A 116 21.10 3.01 -11.29
C TRP A 116 20.38 1.66 -11.11
N SER A 117 20.12 0.93 -12.20
CA SER A 117 19.22 -0.22 -12.18
C SER A 117 19.85 -1.59 -11.92
N ALA A 118 21.18 -1.74 -11.96
CA ALA A 118 21.81 -3.07 -11.85
C ALA A 118 22.88 -3.23 -10.75
N MET A 119 23.70 -2.20 -10.51
CA MET A 119 24.95 -2.39 -9.75
C MET A 119 24.76 -2.46 -8.23
N GLN A 120 23.84 -1.69 -7.65
CA GLN A 120 23.59 -1.71 -6.20
C GLN A 120 22.44 -2.63 -5.78
N TRP A 121 21.74 -3.21 -6.75
CA TRP A 121 20.62 -4.13 -6.56
C TRP A 121 20.84 -5.26 -5.52
N PRO A 122 22.01 -5.97 -5.49
CA PRO A 122 22.22 -7.04 -4.52
C PRO A 122 22.20 -6.58 -3.05
N PHE A 123 22.46 -5.30 -2.76
CA PHE A 123 22.40 -4.75 -1.41
C PHE A 123 20.99 -4.25 -1.02
N ILE A 124 20.17 -3.93 -2.01
CA ILE A 124 18.80 -3.42 -1.83
C ILE A 124 17.81 -4.57 -1.69
N LYS A 125 18.02 -5.66 -2.45
CA LYS A 125 17.19 -6.87 -2.45
C LYS A 125 16.83 -7.38 -1.04
N PRO A 126 17.78 -7.63 -0.12
CA PRO A 126 17.42 -8.14 1.22
C PRO A 126 16.61 -7.14 2.04
N LYS A 127 16.83 -5.82 1.85
CA LYS A 127 16.09 -4.77 2.57
C LYS A 127 14.66 -4.59 2.06
N LEU A 128 14.38 -5.03 0.84
CA LEU A 128 13.04 -5.01 0.24
C LEU A 128 12.23 -6.28 0.55
N GLU A 129 12.89 -7.39 0.92
CA GLU A 129 12.20 -8.64 1.25
C GLU A 129 11.46 -8.58 2.60
N ALA A 130 12.04 -7.93 3.61
CA ALA A 130 11.37 -7.72 4.90
C ALA A 130 10.03 -6.95 4.78
N PRO A 131 10.00 -5.72 4.21
CA PRO A 131 8.74 -4.98 4.06
C PRO A 131 7.77 -5.65 3.09
N ARG A 132 8.26 -6.44 2.12
CA ARG A 132 7.39 -7.27 1.27
C ARG A 132 6.65 -8.34 2.06
N ALA A 133 7.37 -9.08 2.90
CA ALA A 133 6.76 -10.13 3.72
C ALA A 133 5.72 -9.55 4.70
N GLU A 134 5.99 -8.36 5.24
CA GLU A 134 5.03 -7.64 6.07
C GLU A 134 3.80 -7.16 5.27
N LEU A 135 3.96 -6.66 4.05
CA LEU A 135 2.82 -6.33 3.18
C LEU A 135 1.98 -7.55 2.81
N ASP A 136 2.63 -8.70 2.53
CA ASP A 136 1.94 -9.96 2.27
C ASP A 136 1.12 -10.41 3.51
N ARG A 137 1.65 -10.16 4.72
CA ARG A 137 0.90 -10.40 5.96
C ARG A 137 -0.31 -9.48 6.10
N ILE A 138 -0.14 -8.18 5.91
CA ILE A 138 -1.25 -7.21 5.99
C ILE A 138 -2.34 -7.53 4.97
N LYS A 139 -1.94 -7.93 3.75
CA LYS A 139 -2.88 -8.39 2.71
C LYS A 139 -3.75 -9.55 3.21
N LEU A 140 -3.15 -10.54 3.86
CA LEU A 140 -3.89 -11.67 4.43
C LEU A 140 -4.85 -11.22 5.54
N ASP A 141 -4.41 -10.34 6.44
CA ASP A 141 -5.24 -9.82 7.52
C ASP A 141 -6.43 -8.99 6.98
N LEU A 142 -6.21 -8.15 5.96
CA LEU A 142 -7.29 -7.40 5.30
C LEU A 142 -8.27 -8.33 4.55
N THR A 143 -7.75 -9.34 3.85
CA THR A 143 -8.58 -10.35 3.18
C THR A 143 -9.45 -11.09 4.18
N PHE A 144 -8.89 -11.41 5.34
CA PHE A 144 -9.61 -12.05 6.44
C PHE A 144 -10.74 -11.15 6.95
N ILE A 145 -10.48 -9.86 7.19
CA ILE A 145 -11.50 -8.87 7.60
C ILE A 145 -12.62 -8.77 6.54
N LEU A 146 -12.28 -8.70 5.26
CA LEU A 146 -13.24 -8.64 4.15
C LEU A 146 -14.12 -9.90 4.10
N THR A 147 -13.52 -11.07 4.30
CA THR A 147 -14.24 -12.35 4.27
C THR A 147 -15.15 -12.52 5.47
N LEU A 148 -14.71 -12.08 6.67
CA LEU A 148 -15.59 -12.06 7.85
C LEU A 148 -16.77 -11.11 7.66
N ALA A 149 -16.54 -9.93 7.08
CA ALA A 149 -17.58 -8.96 6.84
C ALA A 149 -18.61 -9.44 5.79
N SER A 150 -18.17 -10.14 4.74
CA SER A 150 -19.09 -10.70 3.73
C SER A 150 -19.91 -11.87 4.27
N VAL A 151 -19.34 -12.72 5.13
CA VAL A 151 -20.08 -13.80 5.82
C VAL A 151 -21.14 -13.25 6.77
N LEU A 152 -20.88 -12.14 7.46
CA LEU A 152 -21.85 -11.50 8.35
C LEU A 152 -23.02 -10.81 7.61
N GLN A 153 -22.92 -10.66 6.29
CA GLN A 153 -23.95 -10.05 5.44
C GLN A 153 -24.86 -11.08 4.73
N ALA A 154 -24.56 -12.38 4.84
CA ALA A 154 -25.32 -13.49 4.26
C ALA A 154 -26.30 -14.10 5.28
#